data_AF-A0A6N9H8R2-F1
#
_entry.id   AF-A0A6N9H8R2-F1
#
_cell.length_a   1.000
_cell.length_b   1.000
_cell.length_c   1.000
_cell.angle_alpha   90.00
_cell.angle_beta   90.00
_cell.angle_gamma   90.00
#
_symmetry.space_group_name_H-M   'P 1'
#
loop_
_entity.id
_entity.type
_entity.pdbx_description
1 polymer ?
#
loop_
_entity_poly.entity_id
_entity_poly.type
_entity_poly.pdbx_seq_one_letter_code
_entity_poly.pdbx_strand_id
1 'polypeptide(L)'
;MALAAACAHVGRASGHAFTAVTVDHGLQEGSAAIAARAVAAVQALGLPARTVRVDVARTGGPEAAGRAAAPPGPPPPPPPGGPRPAGLLRPPGGGSAL
;
A
#
# COMPACT_ATOMS: atom_id res chain seq x y z
N MET A 1 -13.36 3.36 -9.67
CA MET A 1 -14.38 3.99 -10.55
C MET A 1 -14.99 3.04 -11.59
N ALA A 2 -14.31 1.99 -12.05
CA ALA A 2 -14.83 1.08 -13.09
C ALA A 2 -16.25 0.53 -12.81
N LEU A 3 -16.51 0.08 -11.58
CA LEU A 3 -17.83 -0.43 -11.18
C LEU A 3 -18.96 0.59 -11.36
N ALA A 4 -18.76 1.84 -10.92
CA ALA A 4 -19.76 2.90 -11.07
C ALA A 4 -20.05 3.21 -12.54
N ALA A 5 -19.01 3.22 -13.39
CA ALA A 5 -19.18 3.40 -14.84
C ALA A 5 -19.97 2.24 -15.47
N ALA A 6 -19.70 1.00 -15.06
CA ALA A 6 -20.46 -0.16 -15.52
C ALA A 6 -21.93 -0.11 -15.09
N CYS A 7 -22.23 0.25 -13.83
CA CYS A 7 -23.59 0.45 -13.35
C CYS A 7 -24.31 1.57 -14.13
N ALA A 8 -23.63 2.67 -14.42
CA ALA A 8 -24.19 3.77 -15.21
C ALA A 8 -24.52 3.33 -16.65
N HIS A 9 -23.64 2.53 -17.27
CA HIS A 9 -23.86 2.00 -18.61
C HIS A 9 -25.04 1.02 -18.65
N VAL A 10 -25.05 0.01 -17.77
CA VAL A 10 -26.08 -1.03 -17.72
C VAL A 10 -27.44 -0.46 -17.31
N GLY A 11 -27.48 0.45 -16.32
CA GLY A 11 -28.72 1.04 -15.82
C GLY A 11 -29.51 1.80 -16.91
N ARG A 12 -28.82 2.41 -17.88
CA ARG A 12 -29.48 3.08 -19.02
C ARG A 12 -30.27 2.12 -19.90
N ALA A 13 -29.79 0.89 -20.08
CA ALA A 13 -30.40 -0.10 -20.95
C ALA A 13 -31.36 -1.04 -20.20
N SER A 14 -31.12 -1.29 -18.92
CA SER A 14 -31.84 -2.31 -18.14
C SER A 14 -32.97 -1.76 -17.28
N GLY A 15 -33.12 -0.44 -17.16
CA GLY A 15 -34.13 0.20 -16.31
C GLY A 15 -33.86 0.08 -14.80
N HIS A 16 -32.70 -0.44 -14.39
CA HIS A 16 -32.33 -0.54 -12.98
C HIS A 16 -31.76 0.76 -12.45
N ALA A 17 -32.22 1.17 -11.26
CA ALA A 17 -31.69 2.31 -10.55
C ALA A 17 -30.49 1.90 -9.67
N PHE A 18 -29.36 2.58 -9.83
CA PHE A 18 -28.17 2.40 -9.00
C PHE A 18 -27.87 3.68 -8.21
N THR A 19 -27.36 3.54 -6.99
CA THR A 19 -26.84 4.65 -6.19
C THR A 19 -25.50 4.22 -5.60
N ALA A 20 -24.49 5.08 -5.72
CA ALA A 20 -23.19 4.81 -5.12
C ALA A 20 -23.11 5.36 -3.69
N VAL A 21 -22.39 4.65 -2.84
CA VAL A 21 -22.05 5.10 -1.49
C VAL A 21 -20.54 5.04 -1.34
N THR A 22 -19.93 6.18 -1.05
CA THR A 22 -18.53 6.26 -0.66
C THR A 22 -18.45 6.20 0.86
N VAL A 23 -17.62 5.30 1.39
CA VAL A 23 -17.41 5.20 2.84
C VAL A 23 -16.14 5.96 3.20
N ASP A 24 -16.27 6.98 4.04
CA ASP A 24 -15.14 7.70 4.63
C ASP A 24 -14.86 7.16 6.03
N HIS A 25 -13.77 6.41 6.15
CA HIS A 25 -13.34 5.81 7.42
C HIS A 25 -12.56 6.78 8.31
N GLY A 26 -12.21 7.98 7.83
CA GLY A 26 -11.46 8.93 8.65
C GLY A 26 -10.03 8.53 9.02
N LEU A 27 -9.48 7.47 8.41
CA LEU A 27 -8.18 6.90 8.78
C LEU A 27 -7.00 7.78 8.37
N GLN A 28 -7.22 8.76 7.49
CA GLN A 28 -6.19 9.64 6.93
C GLN A 28 -6.66 11.09 6.98
N GLU A 29 -5.71 12.00 7.21
CA GLU A 29 -5.96 13.44 7.06
C GLU A 29 -6.45 13.75 5.63
N GLY A 30 -7.47 14.59 5.51
CA GLY A 30 -8.07 14.91 4.21
C GLY A 30 -8.94 13.80 3.57
N SER A 31 -9.24 12.70 4.28
CA SER A 31 -10.11 11.63 3.74
C SER A 31 -11.49 12.13 3.29
N ALA A 32 -12.04 13.12 3.98
CA ALA A 32 -13.31 13.76 3.62
C ALA A 32 -13.24 14.42 2.22
N ALA A 33 -12.13 15.07 1.88
CA ALA A 33 -11.93 15.69 0.58
C ALA A 33 -11.80 14.63 -0.54
N ILE A 34 -11.13 13.51 -0.25
CA ILE A 34 -11.02 12.39 -1.18
C ILE A 34 -12.40 11.76 -1.41
N ALA A 35 -13.18 11.55 -0.36
CA ALA A 35 -14.52 11.01 -0.44
C ALA A 35 -15.46 11.92 -1.24
N ALA A 36 -15.39 13.25 -1.02
CA ALA A 36 -16.14 14.23 -1.78
C ALA A 36 -15.79 14.20 -3.29
N ARG A 37 -14.50 14.07 -3.63
CA ARG A 37 -14.06 13.92 -5.04
C ARG A 37 -14.59 12.63 -5.66
N ALA A 38 -14.62 11.53 -4.92
CA ALA A 38 -15.18 10.27 -5.40
C ALA A 38 -16.68 10.38 -5.69
N VAL A 39 -17.45 11.00 -4.80
CA VAL A 39 -18.88 11.28 -5.01
C VAL A 39 -19.10 12.15 -6.25
N ALA A 40 -18.37 13.24 -6.39
CA ALA A 40 -18.46 14.13 -7.56
C ALA A 40 -18.15 13.37 -8.86
N ALA A 41 -17.13 12.50 -8.86
CA ALA A 41 -16.78 11.69 -10.02
C ALA A 41 -17.88 10.69 -10.39
N VAL A 42 -18.60 10.10 -9.43
CA VAL A 42 -19.74 9.21 -9.73
C VAL A 42 -20.95 10.00 -10.23
N GLN A 43 -21.23 11.16 -9.65
CA GLN A 43 -22.30 12.04 -10.10
C GLN A 43 -22.08 12.49 -11.55
N ALA A 44 -20.83 12.77 -11.95
CA ALA A 44 -20.47 13.07 -13.33
C ALA A 44 -20.73 11.91 -14.31
N LEU A 45 -20.78 10.65 -13.83
CA LEU A 45 -21.17 9.49 -14.63
C LEU A 45 -22.69 9.34 -14.78
N GLY A 46 -23.48 10.17 -14.09
CA GLY A 46 -24.94 10.17 -14.13
C GLY A 46 -25.61 9.29 -13.07
N LEU A 47 -24.88 8.92 -12.01
CA LEU A 47 -25.45 8.15 -10.89
C LEU A 47 -25.57 9.01 -9.62
N PRO A 48 -26.68 8.89 -8.88
CA PRO A 48 -26.77 9.41 -7.51
C PRO A 48 -25.63 8.84 -6.65
N ALA A 49 -24.99 9.69 -5.86
CA ALA A 49 -23.94 9.26 -4.95
C ALA A 49 -23.92 10.09 -3.67
N ARG A 50 -23.55 9.45 -2.55
CA ARG A 50 -23.36 10.09 -1.25
C ARG A 50 -22.15 9.52 -0.52
N THR A 51 -21.62 10.30 0.43
CA THR A 51 -20.62 9.82 1.38
C THR A 51 -21.29 9.42 2.69
N VAL A 52 -20.80 8.35 3.31
CA VAL A 52 -21.13 7.97 4.69
C VAL A 52 -19.84 7.92 5.48
N ARG A 53 -19.77 8.71 6.56
CA ARG A 53 -18.67 8.66 7.52
C ARG A 53 -18.87 7.46 8.43
N VAL A 54 -17.83 6.65 8.62
CA VAL A 54 -17.82 5.54 9.58
C VAL A 54 -16.63 5.69 10.50
N ASP A 55 -16.87 5.67 11.80
CA ASP A 55 -15.81 5.57 12.81
C ASP A 55 -15.43 4.10 12.99
N VAL A 56 -14.23 3.74 12.54
CA VAL A 56 -13.63 2.45 12.84
C VAL A 56 -12.87 2.62 14.14
N ALA A 57 -13.54 2.30 15.25
CA ALA A 57 -12.87 2.16 16.55
C ALA A 57 -11.61 1.29 16.37
N ARG A 58 -10.56 1.64 17.13
CA ARG A 58 -9.15 1.19 17.03
C ARG A 58 -8.90 -0.33 17.10
N THR A 59 -9.91 -1.17 17.00
CA THR A 59 -9.77 -2.58 16.67
C THR A 59 -9.67 -2.69 15.17
N GLY A 60 -8.48 -2.40 14.63
CA GLY A 60 -8.17 -2.77 13.26
C GLY A 60 -8.55 -4.24 13.08
N GLY A 61 -9.44 -4.53 12.14
CA GLY A 61 -9.69 -5.91 11.71
C GLY A 61 -8.36 -6.56 11.29
N PRO A 62 -8.30 -7.89 11.17
CA PRO A 62 -7.04 -8.63 10.92
C PRO A 62 -6.22 -8.09 9.74
N GLU A 63 -6.88 -7.51 8.73
CA GLU A 63 -6.30 -6.84 7.56
C GLU A 63 -5.53 -5.53 7.85
N ALA A 64 -5.86 -4.81 8.93
CA ALA A 64 -5.19 -3.57 9.33
C ALA A 64 -3.93 -3.84 10.18
N ALA A 65 -3.91 -4.94 10.93
CA ALA A 65 -2.75 -5.34 11.73
C ALA A 65 -1.51 -5.66 10.86
N GLY A 66 -1.70 -6.16 9.64
CA GLY A 66 -0.60 -6.50 8.72
C GLY A 66 0.12 -5.29 8.10
N ARG A 67 -0.50 -4.10 8.07
CA ARG A 67 0.10 -2.88 7.49
C ARG A 67 0.66 -1.90 8.51
N ALA A 68 0.23 -1.99 9.78
CA ALA A 68 0.76 -1.15 10.85
C ALA A 68 2.12 -1.66 11.38
N ALA A 69 2.48 -2.91 11.09
CA ALA A 69 3.83 -3.40 11.35
C ALA A 69 4.78 -2.81 10.31
N ALA A 70 5.58 -1.83 10.73
CA ALA A 70 6.77 -1.47 9.98
C ALA A 70 7.61 -2.77 9.80
N PRO A 71 8.06 -3.11 8.57
CA PRO A 71 9.01 -4.20 8.44
C PRO A 71 10.21 -3.90 9.35
N PRO A 72 10.78 -4.89 10.05
CA PRO A 72 11.97 -4.65 10.85
C PRO A 72 13.01 -3.99 9.93
N GLY A 73 13.69 -2.97 10.46
CA GLY A 73 14.79 -2.33 9.75
C GLY A 73 15.81 -3.38 9.28
N PRO A 74 16.67 -3.05 8.30
CA PRO A 74 17.73 -3.96 7.90
C PRO A 74 18.51 -4.43 9.13
N PRO A 75 18.95 -5.70 9.18
CA PRO A 75 19.75 -6.18 10.29
C PRO A 75 20.94 -5.22 10.49
N PRO A 76 21.37 -4.99 11.75
CA PRO A 76 22.52 -4.14 12.00
C PRO A 76 23.70 -4.63 11.14
N PRO A 77 24.53 -3.70 10.61
CA PRO A 77 25.68 -4.10 9.82
C PRO A 77 26.51 -5.10 10.64
N PRO A 78 27.11 -6.11 9.99
CA PRO A 78 27.97 -7.06 10.69
C PRO A 78 29.03 -6.26 11.46
N PRO A 79 29.43 -6.71 12.66
CA PRO A 79 30.49 -6.05 13.41
C PRO A 79 31.73 -5.95 12.50
N PRO A 80 32.51 -4.85 12.60
CA PRO A 80 33.72 -4.71 11.82
C PRO A 80 34.56 -5.97 12.01
N GLY A 81 34.99 -6.56 10.89
CA GLY A 81 35.83 -7.75 10.91
C GLY A 81 37.03 -7.47 11.82
N GLY A 82 37.19 -8.30 12.85
CA GLY A 82 38.32 -8.19 13.77
C GLY A 82 39.65 -8.19 13.02
N PRO A 83 40.74 -7.74 13.67
CA PRO A 83 42.04 -7.63 13.04
C PRO A 83 42.40 -8.95 12.34
N ARG A 84 42.57 -8.89 11.01
CA ARG A 84 43.04 -10.05 10.26
C ARG A 84 44.42 -10.43 10.83
N PRO A 85 44.65 -11.70 11.19
CA PRO A 85 45.96 -12.10 11.67
C PRO A 85 46.99 -11.77 10.59
N ALA A 86 47.93 -10.88 10.94
CA ALA A 86 49.07 -10.54 10.11
C ALA A 86 50.00 -11.75 10.08
N GLY A 87 49.79 -12.67 9.15
CA GLY A 87 50.62 -13.86 9.10
C GLY A 87 50.06 -14.96 8.22
N LEU A 88 50.09 -14.74 6.92
CA LEU A 88 50.37 -15.78 5.93
C LEU A 88 50.88 -15.04 4.69
N LEU A 89 52.13 -14.59 4.79
CA LEU A 89 52.92 -14.19 3.64
C LEU A 89 52.97 -15.43 2.72
N ARG A 90 52.23 -15.40 1.62
CA ARG A 90 52.37 -16.41 0.56
C ARG A 90 53.82 -16.33 0.07
N PRO A 91 54.64 -17.38 0.16
CA PRO A 91 56.00 -17.30 -0.33
C PRO A 91 56.00 -17.04 -1.85
N PRO A 92 56.94 -16.23 -2.37
CA PRO A 92 57.07 -16.02 -3.80
C PRO A 92 57.51 -17.33 -4.46
N GLY A 93 57.00 -17.58 -5.66
CA GLY A 93 57.40 -18.73 -6.47
C GLY A 93 58.92 -18.74 -6.68
N GLY A 94 59.55 -19.83 -6.27
CA GLY A 94 60.91 -20.19 -6.67
C GLY A 94 60.81 -21.25 -7.77
N GLY A 95 61.20 -20.87 -8.98
CA GLY A 95 61.26 -21.76 -10.13
C GLY A 95 62.42 -22.76 -10.06
N SER A 96 62.18 -23.89 -10.73
CA SER A 96 63.07 -24.69 -11.59
C SER A 96 64.58 -24.71 -11.31
N ALA A 97 65.13 -25.92 -11.10
CA ALA A 97 66.39 -26.34 -11.73
C ALA A 97 66.52 -27.88 -11.71
N LEU A 98 66.63 -28.44 -12.92
CA LEU A 98 67.28 -29.71 -13.33
C LEU A 98 66.65 -31.05 -12.92
#